data_AF-A0A424KYU6-F1
#
_entry.id   AF-A0A424KYU6-F1
#
_cell.length_a   1.000
_cell.length_b   1.000
_cell.length_c   1.000
_cell.angle_alpha   90.00
_cell.angle_beta   90.00
_cell.angle_gamma   90.00
#
_symmetry.space_group_name_H-M   'P 1'
#
loop_
_entity.id
_entity.type
_entity.pdbx_description
1 polymer ?
#
loop_
_entity_poly.entity_id
_entity_poly.type
_entity_poly.pdbx_seq_one_letter_code
_entity_poly.pdbx_strand_id
1 'polypeptide(L)'
;MTNRIPHPTTRMLRDLTALTALTAVSLGLAACGSEEVAPPPAPVAKKAPAPPPPPPAPTVTPIADLMARYDIDPRVNLSEDLAPDNDAGRIAVLRFFDGFARGDSSRVEGMLAGMDALLLKDMTASGEWQEATSDIIGIDVRTGTHPLVGECALAVFMVGNQFEPQLWAYEISGDPAADGAEFDAQPSPPNMMDRLSGDDWITAWFNILGEEMARATAPDEIVEIPTQDFTEEDSGSSSMGSPAGGPGGGGNAPGKRKRPKGPKIDPNPGFAPSGN
;
A
#
# COMPACT_ATOMS: atom_id res chain seq x y z
N MET A 1 -59.42 -29.39 -7.80
CA MET A 1 -59.46 -28.44 -8.92
C MET A 1 -58.07 -27.78 -9.02
N THR A 2 -56.96 -28.49 -9.25
CA THR A 2 -56.43 -29.05 -10.52
C THR A 2 -56.49 -28.11 -11.71
N ASN A 3 -55.35 -27.50 -12.04
CA ASN A 3 -54.77 -27.64 -13.39
C ASN A 3 -53.24 -27.44 -13.36
N ARG A 4 -52.52 -28.56 -13.48
CA ARG A 4 -51.13 -28.64 -13.95
C ARG A 4 -51.16 -28.62 -15.48
N ILE A 5 -50.23 -27.91 -16.11
CA ILE A 5 -49.90 -28.09 -17.53
C ILE A 5 -48.45 -28.62 -17.60
N PRO A 6 -48.22 -29.82 -18.17
CA PRO A 6 -46.88 -30.38 -18.37
C PRO A 6 -46.39 -30.41 -19.84
N HIS A 7 -45.06 -30.30 -20.00
CA HIS A 7 -44.15 -30.85 -21.05
C HIS A 7 -44.25 -30.31 -22.50
N PRO A 8 -43.12 -30.31 -23.28
CA PRO A 8 -42.47 -31.54 -23.78
C PRO A 8 -40.96 -31.65 -23.53
N THR A 9 -40.59 -32.83 -23.06
CA THR A 9 -39.31 -33.52 -23.26
C THR A 9 -39.08 -33.91 -24.72
N THR A 10 -37.85 -33.77 -25.21
CA THR A 10 -37.38 -34.49 -26.39
C THR A 10 -36.17 -35.35 -26.02
N ARG A 11 -36.39 -36.67 -26.03
CA ARG A 11 -35.37 -37.72 -25.98
C ARG A 11 -34.95 -38.08 -27.41
N MET A 12 -33.82 -38.80 -27.49
CA MET A 12 -33.38 -39.79 -28.49
C MET A 12 -32.27 -39.32 -29.45
N LEU A 13 -31.04 -39.81 -29.30
CA LEU A 13 -30.48 -41.15 -29.65
C LEU A 13 -30.02 -41.24 -31.11
N ARG A 14 -28.73 -41.54 -31.30
CA ARG A 14 -28.11 -42.44 -32.30
C ARG A 14 -26.60 -42.12 -32.38
N ASP A 15 -25.70 -42.94 -31.83
CA ASP A 15 -25.24 -44.28 -32.25
C ASP A 15 -24.09 -44.25 -33.27
N LEU A 16 -22.97 -44.88 -32.85
CA LEU A 16 -21.99 -45.72 -33.59
C LEU A 16 -21.29 -45.15 -34.85
N THR A 17 -20.02 -45.41 -35.17
CA THR A 17 -19.30 -46.70 -35.30
C THR A 17 -17.82 -46.35 -35.64
N ALA A 18 -16.81 -46.89 -34.95
CA ALA A 18 -15.98 -48.06 -35.31
C ALA A 18 -14.95 -47.88 -36.46
N LEU A 19 -13.67 -47.83 -36.05
CA LEU A 19 -12.52 -48.64 -36.49
C LEU A 19 -12.57 -49.31 -37.89
N THR A 20 -11.57 -49.07 -38.74
CA THR A 20 -11.05 -50.12 -39.64
C THR A 20 -9.60 -49.87 -40.06
N ALA A 21 -8.82 -50.95 -39.99
CA ALA A 21 -7.40 -51.03 -40.27
C ALA A 21 -7.13 -51.77 -41.60
N LEU A 22 -5.89 -51.58 -42.10
CA LEU A 22 -5.11 -52.46 -42.98
C LEU A 22 -5.61 -52.74 -44.41
N THR A 23 -4.74 -52.49 -45.40
CA THR A 23 -4.39 -53.49 -46.42
C THR A 23 -3.13 -53.11 -47.20
N ALA A 24 -2.36 -54.12 -47.56
CA ALA A 24 -1.01 -54.07 -48.09
C ALA A 24 -0.92 -54.70 -49.50
N VAL A 25 0.29 -54.59 -50.09
CA VAL A 25 0.87 -55.38 -51.21
C VAL A 25 0.42 -54.92 -52.62
N SER A 26 1.29 -54.63 -53.61
CA SER A 26 2.14 -55.59 -54.32
C SER A 26 3.21 -54.97 -55.26
N LEU A 27 4.16 -55.84 -55.63
CA LEU A 27 5.43 -55.74 -56.38
C LEU A 27 5.40 -55.38 -57.88
N GLY A 28 6.59 -55.01 -58.40
CA GLY A 28 7.16 -55.36 -59.72
C GLY A 28 7.69 -54.16 -60.53
N LEU A 29 8.77 -54.16 -61.33
CA LEU A 29 9.85 -55.07 -61.69
C LEU A 29 10.87 -54.28 -62.57
N ALA A 30 12.18 -54.61 -62.45
CA ALA A 30 13.27 -54.59 -63.46
C ALA A 30 13.72 -53.32 -64.24
N ALA A 31 15.03 -53.00 -64.14
CA ALA A 31 15.99 -52.71 -65.25
C ALA A 31 17.36 -52.29 -64.64
N CYS A 32 18.42 -53.11 -64.73
CA CYS A 32 19.45 -53.17 -65.77
C CYS A 32 20.54 -52.07 -65.66
N GLY A 33 21.79 -52.47 -65.44
CA GLY A 33 22.97 -51.62 -65.68
C GLY A 33 24.02 -51.65 -64.58
N SER A 34 25.10 -52.38 -64.87
CA SER A 34 26.52 -52.14 -64.57
C SER A 34 26.97 -51.20 -63.44
N GLU A 35 28.06 -51.61 -62.78
CA GLU A 35 28.99 -50.85 -61.93
C GLU A 35 28.73 -50.92 -60.43
N GLU A 36 29.57 -51.71 -59.74
CA GLU A 36 29.64 -51.76 -58.29
C GLU A 36 30.28 -50.47 -57.76
N VAL A 37 29.43 -49.49 -57.44
CA VAL A 37 29.80 -48.31 -56.66
C VAL A 37 29.42 -48.58 -55.22
N ALA A 38 30.43 -48.61 -54.34
CA ALA A 38 30.24 -48.74 -52.90
C ALA A 38 29.20 -47.71 -52.40
N PRO A 39 28.24 -48.11 -51.56
CA PRO A 39 27.20 -47.19 -51.09
C PRO A 39 27.84 -46.05 -50.29
N PRO A 40 27.40 -44.79 -50.49
CA PRO A 40 27.83 -43.71 -49.63
C PRO A 40 27.38 -43.99 -48.19
N PRO A 41 28.17 -43.60 -47.17
CA PRO A 41 27.81 -43.82 -45.78
C PRO A 41 26.45 -43.21 -45.50
N ALA A 42 25.54 -43.99 -44.91
CA ALA A 42 24.21 -43.55 -44.55
C ALA A 42 24.28 -42.23 -43.75
N PRO A 43 23.44 -41.22 -44.05
CA PRO A 43 23.41 -39.99 -43.28
C PRO A 43 23.08 -40.34 -41.84
N VAL A 44 24.04 -40.07 -40.95
CA VAL A 44 23.88 -40.23 -39.51
C VAL A 44 22.70 -39.34 -39.11
N ALA A 45 21.59 -39.95 -38.69
CA ALA A 45 20.43 -39.22 -38.21
C ALA A 45 20.89 -38.29 -37.08
N LYS A 46 20.94 -36.98 -37.34
CA LYS A 46 21.20 -35.98 -36.30
C LYS A 46 20.10 -36.15 -35.27
N LYS A 47 20.47 -36.63 -34.08
CA LYS A 47 19.58 -36.75 -32.93
C LYS A 47 18.89 -35.39 -32.76
N ALA A 48 17.55 -35.39 -32.86
CA ALA A 48 16.79 -34.16 -32.67
C ALA A 48 17.19 -33.52 -31.33
N PRO A 49 17.39 -32.18 -31.28
CA PRO A 49 17.68 -31.51 -30.03
C PRO A 49 16.61 -31.88 -28.99
N ALA A 50 17.04 -32.20 -27.76
CA ALA A 50 16.10 -32.42 -26.68
C ALA A 50 15.21 -31.17 -26.54
N PRO A 51 13.89 -31.33 -26.30
CA PRO A 51 13.01 -30.20 -26.08
C PRO A 51 13.55 -29.33 -24.94
N PRO A 52 13.39 -27.99 -25.03
CA PRO A 52 13.84 -27.09 -23.97
C PRO A 52 13.18 -27.48 -22.64
N PRO A 53 13.90 -27.33 -21.51
CA PRO A 53 13.33 -27.61 -20.20
C PRO A 53 12.08 -26.74 -19.98
N PRO A 54 11.03 -27.28 -19.32
CA PRO A 54 9.85 -26.50 -19.01
C PRO A 54 10.22 -25.27 -18.16
N PRO A 55 9.45 -24.17 -18.26
CA PRO A 55 9.66 -22.99 -17.44
C PRO A 55 9.70 -23.38 -15.95
N PRO A 56 10.55 -22.73 -15.14
CA PRO A 56 10.53 -22.92 -13.70
C PRO A 56 9.13 -22.62 -13.15
N ALA A 57 8.68 -23.43 -12.20
CA ALA A 57 7.42 -23.18 -11.52
C ALA A 57 7.48 -21.80 -10.82
N PRO A 58 6.35 -21.07 -10.76
CA PRO A 58 6.29 -19.83 -9.99
C PRO A 58 6.64 -20.13 -8.53
N THR A 59 7.41 -19.23 -7.91
CA THR A 59 7.90 -19.37 -6.54
C THR A 59 6.83 -19.11 -5.49
N VAL A 60 5.74 -18.49 -5.90
CA VAL A 60 4.56 -18.14 -5.09
C VAL A 60 3.30 -18.63 -5.78
N THR A 61 2.26 -18.87 -4.98
CA THR A 61 0.93 -19.19 -5.50
C THR A 61 0.37 -17.95 -6.22
N PRO A 62 -0.12 -18.08 -7.46
CA PRO A 62 -0.77 -16.97 -8.17
C PRO A 62 -1.94 -16.39 -7.38
N ILE A 63 -2.17 -15.07 -7.49
CA ILE A 63 -3.28 -14.38 -6.82
C ILE A 63 -4.62 -15.01 -7.18
N ALA A 64 -4.84 -15.34 -8.46
CA ALA A 64 -6.08 -15.97 -8.91
C ALA A 64 -6.35 -17.31 -8.18
N ASP A 65 -5.32 -18.11 -7.93
CA ASP A 65 -5.44 -19.39 -7.23
C ASP A 65 -5.73 -19.18 -5.73
N LEU A 66 -5.13 -18.15 -5.12
CA LEU A 66 -5.42 -17.78 -3.73
C LEU A 66 -6.83 -17.21 -3.58
N MET A 67 -7.25 -16.32 -4.48
CA MET A 67 -8.62 -15.79 -4.51
C MET A 67 -9.65 -16.92 -4.62
N ALA A 68 -9.44 -17.87 -5.53
CA ALA A 68 -10.31 -19.03 -5.65
C ALA A 68 -10.29 -19.94 -4.41
N ARG A 69 -9.11 -20.17 -3.82
CA ARG A 69 -8.94 -21.02 -2.63
C ARG A 69 -9.65 -20.46 -1.40
N TYR A 70 -9.60 -19.14 -1.20
CA TYR A 70 -10.13 -18.48 -0.02
C TYR A 70 -11.50 -17.80 -0.25
N ASP A 71 -12.12 -18.00 -1.42
CA ASP A 71 -13.38 -17.36 -1.82
C ASP A 71 -13.31 -15.82 -1.67
N ILE A 72 -12.24 -15.21 -2.14
CA ILE A 72 -12.05 -13.76 -2.05
C ILE A 72 -13.06 -13.06 -2.97
N ASP A 73 -13.74 -12.04 -2.45
CA ASP A 73 -14.71 -11.25 -3.20
C ASP A 73 -14.07 -10.66 -4.48
N PRO A 74 -14.70 -10.82 -5.66
CA PRO A 74 -14.14 -10.37 -6.93
C PRO A 74 -14.00 -8.84 -7.05
N ARG A 75 -14.56 -8.06 -6.11
CA ARG A 75 -14.31 -6.62 -6.01
C ARG A 75 -12.89 -6.31 -5.57
N VAL A 76 -12.19 -7.24 -4.91
CA VAL A 76 -10.79 -7.08 -4.51
C VAL A 76 -9.89 -7.36 -5.71
N ASN A 77 -9.13 -6.37 -6.15
CA ASN A 77 -8.14 -6.48 -7.22
C ASN A 77 -6.73 -6.32 -6.65
N LEU A 78 -5.92 -7.38 -6.73
CA LEU A 78 -4.50 -7.36 -6.41
C LEU A 78 -3.72 -7.92 -7.59
N SER A 79 -3.03 -7.07 -8.33
CA SER A 79 -2.23 -7.49 -9.49
C SER A 79 -0.96 -8.21 -9.04
N GLU A 80 -0.48 -9.16 -9.84
CA GLU A 80 0.71 -9.99 -9.54
C GLU A 80 1.98 -9.17 -9.32
N ASP A 81 2.13 -8.05 -10.04
CA ASP A 81 3.25 -7.11 -9.97
C ASP A 81 3.21 -6.18 -8.75
N LEU A 82 2.03 -6.03 -8.13
CA LEU A 82 1.80 -5.20 -6.96
C LEU A 82 1.56 -6.03 -5.69
N ALA A 83 1.64 -7.36 -5.80
CA ALA A 83 1.45 -8.30 -4.71
C ALA A 83 2.76 -8.59 -3.94
N PRO A 84 2.67 -8.99 -2.66
CA PRO A 84 3.83 -9.43 -1.91
C PRO A 84 4.56 -10.59 -2.61
N ASP A 85 5.86 -10.72 -2.40
CA ASP A 85 6.70 -11.75 -3.02
C ASP A 85 6.62 -13.12 -2.29
N ASN A 86 5.66 -13.27 -1.38
CA ASN A 86 5.45 -14.45 -0.55
C ASN A 86 3.95 -14.72 -0.32
N ASP A 87 3.60 -16.00 -0.15
CA ASP A 87 2.19 -16.43 0.01
C ASP A 87 1.56 -15.88 1.29
N ALA A 88 2.33 -15.75 2.38
CA ALA A 88 1.79 -15.26 3.65
C ALA A 88 1.24 -13.83 3.52
N GLY A 89 2.03 -12.92 2.92
CA GLY A 89 1.62 -11.55 2.62
C GLY A 89 0.44 -11.50 1.67
N ARG A 90 0.47 -12.28 0.58
CA ARG A 90 -0.64 -12.36 -0.38
C ARG A 90 -1.95 -12.74 0.29
N ILE A 91 -1.92 -13.76 1.14
CA ILE A 91 -3.10 -14.25 1.86
C ILE A 91 -3.61 -13.21 2.85
N ALA A 92 -2.71 -12.62 3.66
CA ALA A 92 -3.07 -11.60 4.64
C ALA A 92 -3.80 -10.41 3.99
N VAL A 93 -3.21 -9.87 2.93
CA VAL A 93 -3.73 -8.72 2.18
C VAL A 93 -5.09 -9.04 1.55
N LEU A 94 -5.20 -10.18 0.84
CA LEU A 94 -6.45 -10.57 0.20
C LEU A 94 -7.59 -10.75 1.21
N ARG A 95 -7.32 -11.40 2.34
CA ARG A 95 -8.33 -11.68 3.37
C ARG A 95 -8.78 -10.45 4.13
N PHE A 96 -7.86 -9.52 4.38
CA PHE A 96 -8.17 -8.22 4.99
C PHE A 96 -9.15 -7.43 4.11
N PHE A 97 -8.84 -7.27 2.82
CA PHE A 97 -9.69 -6.51 1.89
C PHE A 97 -10.98 -7.24 1.48
N ASP A 98 -11.01 -8.58 1.53
CA ASP A 98 -12.25 -9.35 1.43
C ASP A 98 -13.24 -8.96 2.54
N GLY A 99 -12.74 -8.71 3.76
CA GLY A 99 -13.55 -8.23 4.88
C GLY A 99 -14.27 -6.92 4.57
N PHE A 100 -13.56 -5.93 4.01
CA PHE A 100 -14.16 -4.67 3.57
C PHE A 100 -15.16 -4.87 2.44
N ALA A 101 -14.81 -5.63 1.40
CA ALA A 101 -15.71 -5.86 0.27
C ALA A 101 -17.04 -6.46 0.77
N ARG A 102 -16.98 -7.45 1.66
CA ARG A 102 -18.17 -8.12 2.21
C ARG A 102 -18.89 -7.34 3.31
N GLY A 103 -18.31 -6.24 3.81
CA GLY A 103 -18.81 -5.53 4.98
C GLY A 103 -18.72 -6.36 6.27
N ASP A 104 -17.79 -7.32 6.35
CA ASP A 104 -17.59 -8.21 7.52
C ASP A 104 -16.76 -7.48 8.59
N SER A 105 -17.42 -6.64 9.39
CA SER A 105 -16.75 -5.87 10.45
C SER A 105 -16.09 -6.75 11.49
N SER A 106 -16.65 -7.94 11.79
CA SER A 106 -16.06 -8.84 12.78
C SER A 106 -14.71 -9.37 12.34
N ARG A 107 -14.52 -9.66 11.05
CA ARG A 107 -13.22 -10.07 10.53
C ARG A 107 -12.24 -8.91 10.53
N VAL A 108 -12.65 -7.76 9.99
CA VAL A 108 -11.77 -6.58 9.90
C VAL A 108 -11.35 -6.12 11.31
N GLU A 109 -12.26 -6.10 12.29
CA GLU A 109 -11.96 -5.77 13.69
C GLU A 109 -10.90 -6.72 14.26
N GLY A 110 -11.00 -8.02 13.97
CA GLY A 110 -10.02 -9.01 14.42
C GLY A 110 -8.63 -8.87 13.80
N MET A 111 -8.50 -8.12 12.71
CA MET A 111 -7.26 -7.89 11.98
C MET A 111 -6.71 -6.46 12.15
N LEU A 112 -7.43 -5.56 12.86
CA LEU A 112 -6.98 -4.18 13.09
C LEU A 112 -6.22 -4.05 14.40
N ALA A 113 -5.20 -3.20 14.40
CA ALA A 113 -4.41 -2.89 15.58
C ALA A 113 -5.16 -1.96 16.55
N GLY A 114 -5.00 -2.21 17.86
CA GLY A 114 -5.23 -1.24 18.93
C GLY A 114 -6.50 -0.38 18.83
N MET A 115 -6.32 0.91 18.53
CA MET A 115 -7.40 1.90 18.48
C MET A 115 -8.26 1.80 17.22
N ASP A 116 -7.73 1.27 16.12
CA ASP A 116 -8.49 1.12 14.87
C ASP A 116 -9.61 0.09 15.03
N ALA A 117 -9.34 -1.00 15.74
CA ALA A 117 -10.36 -1.99 16.09
C ALA A 117 -11.47 -1.38 16.95
N LEU A 118 -11.13 -0.51 17.91
CA LEU A 118 -12.14 0.19 18.74
C LEU A 118 -12.96 1.17 17.92
N LEU A 119 -12.32 1.93 17.03
CA LEU A 119 -13.04 2.85 16.14
C LEU A 119 -14.00 2.08 15.22
N LEU A 120 -13.55 0.98 14.61
CA LEU A 120 -14.41 0.15 13.77
C LEU A 120 -15.60 -0.43 14.55
N LYS A 121 -15.38 -0.82 15.80
CA LYS A 121 -16.45 -1.30 16.68
C LYS A 121 -17.50 -0.21 16.93
N ASP A 122 -17.07 1.02 17.18
CA ASP A 122 -17.96 2.17 17.36
C ASP A 122 -18.72 2.48 16.05
N MET A 123 -18.03 2.47 14.91
CA MET A 123 -18.64 2.62 13.58
C MET A 123 -19.66 1.52 13.25
N THR A 124 -19.40 0.29 13.71
CA THR A 124 -20.34 -0.82 13.56
C THR A 124 -21.58 -0.60 14.42
N ALA A 125 -21.41 -0.10 15.64
CA ALA A 125 -22.52 0.19 16.55
C ALA A 125 -23.37 1.39 16.09
N SER A 126 -22.76 2.39 15.46
CA SER A 126 -23.46 3.56 14.88
C SER A 126 -24.14 3.26 13.54
N GLY A 127 -23.73 2.18 12.86
CA GLY A 127 -24.19 1.81 11.52
C GLY A 127 -23.37 2.45 10.39
N GLU A 128 -22.41 3.31 10.71
CA GLU A 128 -21.52 3.98 9.75
C GLU A 128 -20.67 2.97 8.96
N TRP A 129 -20.28 1.85 9.57
CA TRP A 129 -19.58 0.78 8.84
C TRP A 129 -20.41 0.22 7.68
N GLN A 130 -21.70 -0.02 7.91
CA GLN A 130 -22.58 -0.58 6.89
C GLN A 130 -22.78 0.43 5.76
N GLU A 131 -22.94 1.71 6.10
CA GLU A 131 -23.02 2.80 5.11
C GLU A 131 -21.73 2.87 4.28
N ALA A 132 -20.57 2.92 4.92
CA ALA A 132 -19.27 3.03 4.27
C ALA A 132 -18.94 1.85 3.34
N THR A 133 -19.41 0.64 3.67
CA THR A 133 -19.07 -0.58 2.90
C THR A 133 -20.13 -0.99 1.88
N SER A 134 -21.38 -0.56 2.03
CA SER A 134 -22.50 -1.01 1.19
C SER A 134 -22.35 -0.64 -0.30
N ASP A 135 -21.75 0.51 -0.59
CA ASP A 135 -21.58 1.04 -1.94
C ASP A 135 -20.19 0.77 -2.54
N ILE A 136 -19.39 -0.10 -1.91
CA ILE A 136 -18.10 -0.54 -2.47
C ILE A 136 -18.36 -1.40 -3.71
N ILE A 137 -17.97 -0.87 -4.87
CA ILE A 137 -18.04 -1.55 -6.16
C ILE A 137 -16.70 -2.15 -6.61
N GLY A 138 -15.61 -1.80 -5.92
CA GLY A 138 -14.29 -2.37 -6.15
C GLY A 138 -13.25 -1.83 -5.18
N ILE A 139 -12.15 -2.57 -5.03
CA ILE A 139 -11.01 -2.25 -4.17
C ILE A 139 -9.75 -2.56 -4.98
N ASP A 140 -9.04 -1.53 -5.42
CA ASP A 140 -7.73 -1.70 -6.09
C ASP A 140 -6.62 -1.67 -5.04
N VAL A 141 -5.88 -2.78 -4.93
CA VAL A 141 -4.91 -3.00 -3.87
C VAL A 141 -3.50 -3.04 -4.46
N ARG A 142 -2.59 -2.38 -3.77
CA ARG A 142 -1.15 -2.46 -4.03
C ARG A 142 -0.36 -2.60 -2.74
N THR A 143 0.76 -3.28 -2.81
CA THR A 143 1.64 -3.50 -1.65
C THR A 143 3.03 -2.95 -1.89
N GLY A 144 3.77 -2.77 -0.81
CA GLY A 144 5.15 -2.32 -0.83
C GLY A 144 5.68 -2.25 0.60
N THR A 145 6.89 -1.75 0.76
CA THR A 145 7.55 -1.70 2.08
C THR A 145 8.04 -0.28 2.33
N HIS A 146 7.89 0.21 3.55
CA HIS A 146 8.41 1.50 3.98
C HIS A 146 9.42 1.33 5.13
N PRO A 147 10.55 2.05 5.15
CA PRO A 147 11.61 1.84 6.16
C PRO A 147 11.19 2.04 7.62
N LEU A 148 10.15 2.85 7.88
CA LEU A 148 9.70 3.13 9.24
C LEU A 148 8.66 2.15 9.78
N VAL A 149 7.78 1.64 8.91
CA VAL A 149 6.59 0.88 9.32
C VAL A 149 6.55 -0.54 8.77
N GLY A 150 7.50 -0.92 7.91
CA GLY A 150 7.58 -2.27 7.35
C GLY A 150 6.63 -2.46 6.16
N GLU A 151 5.99 -3.63 6.11
CA GLU A 151 5.10 -4.00 5.00
C GLU A 151 3.85 -3.13 5.00
N CYS A 152 3.42 -2.74 3.81
CA CYS A 152 2.35 -1.80 3.59
C CYS A 152 1.37 -2.33 2.55
N ALA A 153 0.09 -2.06 2.77
CA ALA A 153 -0.98 -2.30 1.80
C ALA A 153 -1.80 -1.02 1.63
N LEU A 154 -1.81 -0.50 0.41
CA LEU A 154 -2.64 0.64 0.00
C LEU A 154 -3.85 0.10 -0.76
N ALA A 155 -5.04 0.47 -0.34
CA ALA A 155 -6.25 0.23 -1.11
C ALA A 155 -6.88 1.53 -1.58
N VAL A 156 -7.39 1.51 -2.81
CA VAL A 156 -8.27 2.53 -3.37
C VAL A 156 -9.66 1.94 -3.44
N PHE A 157 -10.55 2.40 -2.56
CA PHE A 157 -11.95 2.01 -2.54
C PHE A 157 -12.72 2.80 -3.59
N MET A 158 -13.40 2.08 -4.47
CA MET A 158 -14.37 2.65 -5.39
C MET A 158 -15.74 2.59 -4.71
N VAL A 159 -16.18 3.72 -4.18
CA VAL A 159 -17.46 3.85 -3.45
C VAL A 159 -18.40 4.74 -4.25
N GLY A 160 -19.43 4.14 -4.84
CA GLY A 160 -20.32 4.84 -5.77
C GLY A 160 -19.54 5.45 -6.96
N ASN A 161 -19.32 6.77 -6.92
CA ASN A 161 -18.65 7.53 -7.97
C ASN A 161 -17.38 8.26 -7.49
N GLN A 162 -16.86 7.87 -6.33
CA GLN A 162 -15.67 8.44 -5.66
C GLN A 162 -14.57 7.38 -5.51
N PHE A 163 -13.34 7.85 -5.34
CA PHE A 163 -12.17 7.04 -5.05
C PHE A 163 -11.59 7.46 -3.70
N GLU A 164 -11.64 6.57 -2.73
CA GLU A 164 -11.18 6.83 -1.35
C GLU A 164 -9.97 5.95 -1.06
N PRO A 165 -8.77 6.52 -0.85
CA PRO A 165 -7.58 5.73 -0.61
C PRO A 165 -7.30 5.62 0.88
N GLN A 166 -6.82 4.47 1.30
CA GLN A 166 -6.37 4.26 2.67
C GLN A 166 -5.16 3.32 2.67
N LEU A 167 -4.15 3.70 3.45
CA LEU A 167 -2.92 2.95 3.62
C LEU A 167 -2.91 2.26 4.99
N TRP A 168 -2.44 1.02 5.02
CA TRP A 168 -2.15 0.29 6.25
C TRP A 168 -0.71 -0.19 6.24
N ALA A 169 -0.06 -0.11 7.39
CA ALA A 169 1.10 -0.96 7.69
C ALA A 169 0.58 -2.29 8.23
N TYR A 170 1.28 -3.40 7.99
CA TYR A 170 0.85 -4.68 8.51
C TYR A 170 1.99 -5.60 8.90
N GLU A 171 1.71 -6.46 9.86
CA GLU A 171 2.59 -7.55 10.27
C GLU A 171 1.82 -8.86 10.36
N ILE A 172 2.52 -9.97 10.11
CA ILE A 172 1.95 -11.32 10.18
C ILE A 172 2.49 -11.98 11.44
N SER A 173 1.67 -12.01 12.49
CA SER A 173 2.03 -12.55 13.80
C SER A 173 1.47 -13.97 14.03
N GLY A 174 0.52 -14.41 13.19
CA GLY A 174 -0.13 -15.72 13.23
C GLY A 174 -0.31 -16.35 11.86
N ASP A 175 -1.24 -17.32 11.76
CA ASP A 175 -1.57 -17.96 10.48
C ASP A 175 -2.42 -17.02 9.61
N PRO A 176 -1.92 -16.51 8.47
CA PRO A 176 -2.69 -15.59 7.63
C PRO A 176 -3.93 -16.25 7.03
N ALA A 177 -3.97 -17.57 6.86
CA ALA A 177 -5.17 -18.27 6.41
C ALA A 177 -6.30 -18.28 7.45
N ALA A 178 -5.95 -18.00 8.72
CA ALA A 178 -6.85 -17.84 9.85
C ALA A 178 -6.88 -16.39 10.36
N ASP A 179 -6.64 -15.42 9.46
CA ASP A 179 -6.68 -13.97 9.76
C ASP A 179 -5.62 -13.52 10.79
N GLY A 180 -4.51 -14.25 10.92
CA GLY A 180 -3.40 -13.95 11.83
C GLY A 180 -2.46 -12.83 11.38
N ALA A 181 -2.99 -11.78 10.76
CA ALA A 181 -2.25 -10.58 10.40
C ALA A 181 -2.90 -9.36 11.06
N GLU A 182 -2.08 -8.42 11.52
CA GLU A 182 -2.50 -7.19 12.17
C GLU A 182 -2.18 -6.00 11.25
N PHE A 183 -3.16 -5.12 11.05
CA PHE A 183 -3.09 -3.95 10.18
C PHE A 183 -3.29 -2.67 10.99
N ASP A 184 -2.40 -1.69 10.79
CA ASP A 184 -2.40 -0.38 11.46
C ASP A 184 -2.62 0.72 10.42
N ALA A 185 -3.73 1.44 10.54
CA ALA A 185 -4.13 2.46 9.59
C ALA A 185 -3.17 3.65 9.65
N GLN A 186 -2.58 3.99 8.50
CA GLN A 186 -1.74 5.17 8.40
C GLN A 186 -2.62 6.42 8.27
N PRO A 187 -2.17 7.59 8.80
CA PRO A 187 -2.91 8.83 8.65
C PRO A 187 -3.23 9.12 7.19
N SER A 188 -4.48 9.52 6.91
CA SER A 188 -4.96 9.89 5.58
C SER A 188 -5.39 11.36 5.57
N PRO A 189 -4.49 12.29 5.20
CA PRO A 189 -4.83 13.69 5.01
C PRO A 189 -5.97 13.90 4.00
N PRO A 190 -6.67 15.04 4.02
CA PRO A 190 -7.67 15.33 3.00
C PRO A 190 -7.10 15.31 1.59
N ASN A 191 -7.92 14.84 0.64
CA ASN A 191 -7.62 14.81 -0.80
C ASN A 191 -6.36 13.99 -1.15
N MET A 192 -6.10 12.86 -0.47
CA MET A 192 -4.95 12.02 -0.78
C MET A 192 -4.90 11.59 -2.24
N MET A 193 -6.02 11.17 -2.85
CA MET A 193 -6.04 10.73 -4.26
C MET A 193 -5.49 11.78 -5.22
N ASP A 194 -5.83 13.05 -5.02
CA ASP A 194 -5.42 14.13 -5.92
C ASP A 194 -3.92 14.46 -5.79
N ARG A 195 -3.29 14.00 -4.70
CA ARG A 195 -1.90 14.30 -4.35
C ARG A 195 -0.96 13.13 -4.66
N LEU A 196 -1.48 11.91 -4.71
CA LEU A 196 -0.71 10.74 -5.11
C LEU A 196 -0.26 10.89 -6.57
N SER A 197 1.03 10.70 -6.80
CA SER A 197 1.65 10.83 -8.12
C SER A 197 2.85 9.91 -8.26
N GLY A 198 3.25 9.64 -9.50
CA GLY A 198 4.31 8.70 -9.82
C GLY A 198 3.86 7.24 -9.74
N ASP A 199 4.85 6.34 -9.78
CA ASP A 199 4.62 4.88 -9.85
C ASP A 199 4.56 4.23 -8.46
N ASP A 200 5.24 4.82 -7.46
CA ASP A 200 5.26 4.33 -6.08
C ASP A 200 4.40 5.23 -5.17
N TRP A 201 3.13 4.82 -5.03
CA TRP A 201 2.16 5.58 -4.24
C TRP A 201 2.37 5.44 -2.74
N ILE A 202 3.01 4.37 -2.26
CA ILE A 202 3.27 4.17 -0.84
C ILE A 202 4.38 5.14 -0.42
N THR A 203 5.45 5.25 -1.21
CA THR A 203 6.48 6.27 -0.98
C THR A 203 5.90 7.69 -1.10
N ALA A 204 5.05 7.95 -2.11
CA ALA A 204 4.37 9.25 -2.24
C ALA A 204 3.50 9.59 -1.02
N TRP A 205 2.80 8.60 -0.45
CA TRP A 205 2.00 8.76 0.77
C TRP A 205 2.84 9.26 1.95
N PHE A 206 3.96 8.59 2.23
CA PHE A 206 4.82 8.99 3.35
C PHE A 206 5.52 10.33 3.12
N ASN A 207 5.85 10.69 1.87
CA ASN A 207 6.35 12.03 1.54
C ASN A 207 5.31 13.11 1.86
N ILE A 208 4.05 12.88 1.49
CA ILE A 208 2.94 13.78 1.83
C ILE A 208 2.81 13.93 3.35
N LEU A 209 2.86 12.84 4.11
CA LEU A 209 2.81 12.90 5.58
C LEU A 209 3.99 13.71 6.15
N GLY A 210 5.20 13.49 5.62
CA GLY A 210 6.38 14.27 6.02
C GLY A 210 6.21 15.77 5.78
N GLU A 211 5.65 16.15 4.63
CA GLU A 211 5.36 17.56 4.32
C GLU A 211 4.29 18.16 5.24
N GLU A 212 3.22 17.43 5.56
CA GLU A 212 2.19 17.91 6.49
C GLU A 212 2.75 18.11 7.89
N MET A 213 3.56 17.18 8.39
CA MET A 213 4.22 17.33 9.67
C MET A 213 5.21 18.51 9.68
N ALA A 214 5.96 18.71 8.60
CA ALA A 214 6.87 19.85 8.46
C ALA A 214 6.10 21.18 8.44
N ARG A 215 4.95 21.23 7.77
CA ARG A 215 4.07 22.41 7.79
C ARG A 215 3.50 22.67 9.19
N ALA A 216 3.04 21.64 9.88
CA ALA A 216 2.47 21.75 11.22
C ALA A 216 3.51 22.16 12.28
N THR A 217 4.79 21.89 12.05
CA THR A 217 5.90 22.25 12.96
C THR A 217 6.59 23.56 12.58
N ALA A 218 6.24 24.16 11.44
CA ALA A 218 6.76 25.46 11.04
C ALA A 218 6.21 26.56 11.98
N PRO A 219 7.03 27.55 12.36
CA PRO A 219 6.57 28.65 13.20
C PRO A 219 5.54 29.53 12.45
N ASP A 220 4.43 29.86 13.10
CA ASP A 220 3.34 30.65 12.53
C ASP A 220 3.77 32.07 12.09
N GLU A 221 4.71 32.68 12.83
CA GLU A 221 5.26 34.01 12.55
C GLU A 221 6.77 34.06 12.88
N ILE A 222 7.59 34.40 11.89
CA ILE A 222 8.99 34.77 12.13
C ILE A 222 8.99 36.24 12.54
N VAL A 223 8.88 36.52 13.84
CA VAL A 223 9.02 37.89 14.34
C VAL A 223 10.50 38.30 14.22
N GLU A 224 10.83 39.01 13.13
CA GLU A 224 12.10 39.73 13.02
C GLU A 224 12.09 40.88 14.03
N ILE A 225 12.55 40.63 15.26
CA ILE A 225 12.81 41.69 16.22
C ILE A 225 14.01 42.48 15.68
N PRO A 226 13.85 43.74 15.23
CA PRO A 226 14.98 44.53 14.77
C PRO A 226 15.95 44.68 15.93
N THR A 227 17.12 44.07 15.80
CA THR A 227 18.16 44.20 16.83
C THR A 227 18.78 45.57 16.60
N GLN A 228 18.28 46.60 17.30
CA GLN A 228 18.98 47.88 17.32
C GLN A 228 20.33 47.65 18.01
N ASP A 229 21.39 47.80 17.22
CA ASP A 229 22.75 47.78 17.71
C ASP A 229 23.05 49.12 18.39
N PHE A 230 23.20 49.10 19.71
CA PHE A 230 23.44 50.29 20.53
C PHE A 230 24.92 50.49 20.86
N THR A 231 25.85 49.89 20.11
CA THR A 231 27.27 50.25 20.20
C THR A 231 27.59 51.45 19.31
N GLU A 232 27.07 52.62 19.67
CA GLU A 232 27.70 53.89 19.29
C GLU A 232 28.65 54.30 20.43
N GLU A 233 29.92 54.50 20.09
CA GLU A 233 30.97 54.98 21.00
C GLU A 233 30.73 56.46 21.35
N ASP A 234 30.36 56.73 22.59
CA ASP A 234 30.24 58.10 23.11
C ASP A 234 31.63 58.71 23.32
N SER A 235 32.03 59.58 22.38
CA SER A 235 33.17 60.49 22.55
C SER A 235 32.64 61.90 22.81
N GLY A 236 32.41 62.23 24.09
CA GLY A 236 31.84 63.53 24.47
C GLY A 236 32.27 64.02 25.85
N SER A 237 33.24 64.93 25.87
CA SER A 237 33.83 65.60 27.03
C SER A 237 32.84 66.42 27.87
N SER A 238 33.11 66.51 29.17
CA SER A 238 32.35 67.23 30.20
C SER A 238 32.45 68.76 30.08
N SER A 239 31.33 69.47 30.30
CA SER A 239 31.36 70.88 30.73
C SER A 239 30.13 71.24 31.57
N MET A 240 30.41 71.84 32.71
CA MET A 240 29.48 72.18 33.79
C MET A 240 28.96 73.61 33.60
N GLY A 241 27.64 73.82 33.70
CA GLY A 241 27.03 75.15 33.74
C GLY A 241 25.55 75.09 34.16
N SER A 242 25.20 75.78 35.24
CA SER A 242 23.85 76.00 35.78
C SER A 242 23.83 77.41 36.40
N PRO A 243 22.68 78.04 36.77
CA PRO A 243 21.28 77.55 36.77
C PRO A 243 20.23 78.58 36.26
N ALA A 244 18.93 78.21 36.19
CA ALA A 244 17.82 78.86 36.93
C ALA A 244 16.40 78.38 36.50
N GLY A 245 15.60 77.94 37.48
CA GLY A 245 14.16 78.25 37.57
C GLY A 245 13.14 77.12 37.39
N GLY A 246 12.56 76.61 38.49
CA GLY A 246 11.24 75.95 38.50
C GLY A 246 11.11 74.76 39.48
N PRO A 247 10.07 74.69 40.33
CA PRO A 247 10.12 74.00 41.63
C PRO A 247 9.88 72.49 41.58
N GLY A 248 10.67 71.76 42.38
CA GLY A 248 10.55 70.33 42.60
C GLY A 248 9.94 69.97 43.96
N GLY A 249 9.32 68.80 43.97
CA GLY A 249 9.23 67.85 45.07
C GLY A 249 8.97 66.49 44.40
N GLY A 250 9.71 65.41 44.59
CA GLY A 250 10.71 65.02 45.58
C GLY A 250 10.45 63.54 45.85
N GLY A 251 11.37 62.64 45.50
CA GLY A 251 11.15 61.21 45.76
C GLY A 251 12.10 60.23 45.04
N ASN A 252 13.37 60.24 45.45
CA ASN A 252 14.38 59.17 45.43
C ASN A 252 14.21 57.95 44.50
N ALA A 253 15.15 57.82 43.56
CA ALA A 253 15.64 56.52 43.10
C ALA A 253 16.57 55.89 44.14
N PRO A 254 16.72 54.55 44.15
CA PRO A 254 18.07 54.04 43.93
C PRO A 254 18.12 52.79 43.02
N GLY A 255 19.01 52.85 42.02
CA GLY A 255 19.74 51.67 41.54
C GLY A 255 19.07 50.80 40.48
N LYS A 256 19.40 51.06 39.20
CA LYS A 256 19.27 50.07 38.13
C LYS A 256 20.24 48.91 38.37
N ARG A 257 19.73 47.71 38.66
CA ARG A 257 20.49 46.46 38.49
C ARG A 257 20.09 45.83 37.15
N LYS A 258 21.03 45.78 36.21
CA LYS A 258 20.94 44.94 35.00
C LYS A 258 20.80 43.48 35.45
N ARG A 259 19.70 42.82 35.09
CA ARG A 259 19.60 41.36 35.19
C ARG A 259 20.55 40.73 34.16
N PRO A 260 21.40 39.75 34.54
CA PRO A 260 22.14 38.95 33.57
C PRO A 260 21.16 38.16 32.70
N LYS A 261 21.42 38.07 31.38
CA LYS A 261 20.71 37.15 30.48
C LYS A 261 21.09 35.72 30.88
N GLY A 262 20.11 34.95 31.38
CA GLY A 262 20.22 33.50 31.43
C GLY A 262 20.26 32.89 30.03
N PRO A 263 20.64 31.61 29.89
CA PRO A 263 20.71 30.96 28.59
C PRO A 263 19.31 30.92 27.94
N LYS A 264 19.29 30.96 26.59
CA LYS A 264 18.08 30.85 25.79
C LYS A 264 17.41 29.50 26.08
N ILE A 265 16.17 29.54 26.56
CA ILE A 265 15.32 28.34 26.69
C ILE A 265 14.55 28.22 25.38
N ASP A 266 14.68 27.06 24.75
CA ASP A 266 13.88 26.66 23.59
C ASP A 266 12.41 26.53 24.02
N PRO A 267 11.45 27.22 23.35
CA PRO A 267 10.04 27.10 23.70
C PRO A 267 9.41 25.74 23.35
N ASN A 268 10.15 24.80 22.75
CA ASN A 268 9.65 23.44 22.51
C ASN A 268 10.64 22.36 23.00
N PRO A 269 10.52 21.84 24.23
CA PRO A 269 11.33 20.73 24.68
C PRO A 269 10.76 19.44 24.07
N GLY A 270 11.28 19.06 22.91
CA GLY A 270 11.00 17.74 22.32
C GLY A 270 11.30 16.63 23.33
N PHE A 271 10.36 15.68 23.44
CA PHE A 271 10.56 14.41 24.14
C PHE A 271 11.79 13.70 23.55
N ALA A 272 12.88 13.62 24.31
CA ALA A 272 13.97 12.70 24.04
C ALA A 272 13.78 11.43 24.92
N PRO A 273 14.04 10.24 24.38
CA PRO A 273 13.78 8.98 25.07
C PRO A 273 14.77 8.78 26.22
N SER A 274 14.26 8.48 27.41
CA SER A 274 15.09 8.01 28.52
C SER A 274 15.52 6.57 28.23
N GLY A 275 16.75 6.41 27.74
CA GLY A 275 17.44 5.14 27.79
C GLY A 275 17.73 4.76 29.23
N ASN A 276 17.39 3.52 29.59
CA ASN A 276 17.99 2.79 30.70
C ASN A 276 18.07 1.31 30.29
#